data_AF-A0A1B8C5B5-F1
#
_entry.id   AF-A0A1B8C5B5-F1
#
_cell.length_a   1.000
_cell.length_b   1.000
_cell.length_c   1.000
_cell.angle_alpha   90.00
_cell.angle_beta   90.00
_cell.angle_gamma   90.00
#
_symmetry.space_group_name_H-M   'P 1'
#
loop_
_entity.id
_entity.type
_entity.pdbx_description
1 polymer ?
#
loop_
_entity_poly.entity_id
_entity_poly.type
_entity_poly.pdbx_seq_one_letter_code
_entity_poly.pdbx_strand_id
1 'polypeptide(L)'
;MARRETSRVSIGLMLSYVLDWIIIIGAAAIGVALGTISPNKRPISLSNPELSYPDNPDTVTIAVVIIVSLGAPAAIIFIVSLLLVPGPSVPKSVPKGLIWRRKLWEWFTGWLGLGMSCASSWLITSGLKNLVGKPRPDVIARCMPDLSQIAKYAVAGIPDVKGTTVTLVHAGICTNPDHSLLDDGWRSWPSGHSSFSAAGLVYLSLFLASKLALTLPFLSPKQPGQSDSSYYSAFPSCLPPASSGGYASKYDRDDAAQASNLDHRQIAARNQAASPPLYLLALAFIPTGAAMYIAASRYSDFRHHGFDILSGSFIGTVAAFAAFRYYHLPLSRGAGWSWGPRSSSRAFWTGVGTGGYVGGNEGREGGEAVMMQDLGGAGERGGEGYGHGLDGAGEFNNPAGRGRDRDTVGAPVATADEFELLRRGDQEGYREDARDEVPVSPIHQSPRRVRGEETGYEAYRGQAS
;
A
#
# COMPACT_ATOMS: atom_id res chain seq x y z
N MET A 1 -16.71 -16.85 44.14
CA MET A 1 -15.32 -16.87 43.65
C MET A 1 -15.34 -17.01 42.13
N ALA A 2 -15.29 -15.89 41.39
CA ALA A 2 -15.19 -15.94 39.93
C ALA A 2 -13.79 -16.46 39.57
N ARG A 3 -13.76 -17.56 38.81
CA ARG A 3 -12.54 -18.21 38.33
C ARG A 3 -11.81 -17.21 37.45
N ARG A 4 -10.65 -16.72 37.89
CA ARG A 4 -9.68 -16.02 37.03
C ARG A 4 -9.22 -17.04 35.99
N GLU A 5 -9.89 -17.11 34.84
CA GLU A 5 -9.30 -17.71 33.67
C GLU A 5 -8.13 -16.80 33.25
N THR A 6 -6.92 -17.22 33.60
CA THR A 6 -5.73 -16.71 32.96
C THR A 6 -5.86 -17.04 31.48
N SER A 7 -6.29 -16.08 30.67
CA SER A 7 -6.31 -16.18 29.20
C SER A 7 -4.89 -16.53 28.75
N ARG A 8 -4.64 -17.81 28.53
CA ARG A 8 -3.39 -18.30 27.95
C ARG A 8 -3.48 -17.95 26.47
N VAL A 9 -2.51 -17.18 25.99
CA VAL A 9 -2.38 -16.86 24.56
C VAL A 9 -2.36 -18.18 23.79
N SER A 10 -3.26 -18.33 22.82
CA SER A 10 -3.36 -19.56 22.02
C SER A 10 -2.03 -19.83 21.31
N ILE A 11 -1.49 -21.04 21.49
CA ILE A 11 -0.26 -21.48 20.83
C ILE A 11 -0.43 -21.41 19.31
N GLY A 12 -1.60 -21.80 18.78
CA GLY A 12 -1.90 -21.71 17.36
C GLY A 12 -1.84 -20.28 16.81
N LEU A 13 -2.31 -19.30 17.58
CA LEU A 13 -2.21 -17.89 17.21
C LEU A 13 -0.74 -17.44 17.13
N MET A 14 0.08 -17.79 18.12
CA MET A 14 1.51 -17.47 18.11
C MET A 14 2.23 -18.11 16.92
N LEU A 15 1.96 -19.39 16.66
CA LEU A 15 2.53 -20.12 15.52
C LEU A 15 2.18 -19.47 14.17
N SER A 16 0.97 -18.89 14.04
CA SER A 16 0.60 -18.18 12.81
C SER A 16 1.49 -16.97 12.50
N TYR A 17 1.97 -16.26 13.52
CA TYR A 17 2.89 -15.14 13.32
C TYR A 17 4.36 -15.56 13.22
N VAL A 18 4.73 -16.68 13.85
CA VAL A 18 6.04 -17.29 13.59
C VAL A 18 6.14 -17.71 12.13
N LEU A 19 5.05 -18.23 11.55
CA LEU A 19 4.98 -18.56 10.12
C LEU A 19 5.13 -17.31 9.24
N ASP A 20 4.52 -16.18 9.59
CA ASP A 20 4.75 -14.91 8.88
C ASP A 20 6.26 -14.56 8.82
N TRP A 21 6.97 -14.67 9.95
CA TRP A 21 8.42 -14.43 10.00
C TRP A 21 9.23 -15.44 9.21
N ILE A 22 8.86 -16.72 9.23
CA ILE A 22 9.49 -17.76 8.41
C ILE A 22 9.35 -17.43 6.93
N ILE A 23 8.17 -16.98 6.49
CA ILE A 23 7.92 -16.58 5.10
C ILE A 23 8.78 -15.35 4.73
N ILE A 24 8.82 -14.34 5.59
CA ILE A 24 9.61 -13.11 5.37
C ILE A 24 11.11 -13.44 5.27
N ILE A 25 11.65 -14.19 6.23
CA ILE A 25 13.07 -14.56 6.27
C ILE A 25 13.40 -15.51 5.11
N GLY A 26 12.52 -16.46 4.80
CA GLY A 26 12.65 -17.35 3.67
C GLY A 26 12.71 -16.60 2.33
N ALA A 27 11.83 -15.62 2.12
CA ALA A 27 11.86 -14.75 0.94
C ALA A 27 13.17 -13.96 0.83
N ALA A 28 13.66 -13.42 1.94
CA ALA A 28 14.96 -12.73 1.97
C ALA A 28 16.13 -13.68 1.64
N ALA A 29 16.12 -14.89 2.21
CA ALA A 29 17.13 -15.92 1.96
C ALA A 29 17.15 -16.38 0.50
N ILE A 30 15.97 -16.59 -0.11
CA ILE A 30 15.85 -16.88 -1.54
C ILE A 30 16.45 -15.73 -2.36
N GLY A 31 16.17 -14.48 -2.00
CA GLY A 31 16.76 -13.33 -2.69
C GLY A 31 18.28 -13.27 -2.60
N VAL A 32 18.89 -13.69 -1.47
CA VAL A 32 20.35 -13.82 -1.32
C VAL A 32 20.88 -14.96 -2.19
N ALA A 33 20.23 -16.12 -2.18
CA ALA A 33 20.62 -17.27 -3.00
C ALA A 33 20.54 -16.96 -4.51
N LEU A 34 19.55 -16.18 -4.94
CA LEU A 34 19.50 -15.69 -6.32
C LEU A 34 20.75 -14.85 -6.64
N GLY A 35 21.24 -14.03 -5.71
CA GLY A 35 22.46 -13.23 -5.92
C GLY A 35 23.72 -14.03 -6.23
N THR A 36 23.80 -15.31 -5.84
CA THR A 36 24.96 -16.18 -6.11
C THR A 36 24.88 -16.89 -7.47
N ILE A 37 23.72 -16.88 -8.13
CA ILE A 37 23.52 -17.51 -9.44
C ILE A 37 23.94 -16.53 -10.53
N SER A 38 24.73 -16.98 -11.51
CA SER A 38 25.18 -16.16 -12.63
C SER A 38 23.97 -15.62 -13.43
N PRO A 39 23.95 -14.32 -13.76
CA PRO A 39 22.81 -13.72 -14.44
C PRO A 39 22.81 -14.09 -15.93
N ASN A 40 21.69 -13.85 -16.60
CA ASN A 40 21.66 -13.79 -18.05
C ASN A 40 22.66 -12.71 -18.54
N LYS A 41 23.40 -12.97 -19.63
CA LYS A 41 24.41 -12.03 -20.15
C LYS A 41 24.02 -11.57 -21.55
N ARG A 42 23.28 -10.46 -21.62
CA ARG A 42 22.90 -9.85 -22.90
C ARG A 42 24.13 -9.46 -23.71
N PRO A 43 24.15 -9.68 -25.03
CA PRO A 43 25.23 -9.21 -25.89
C PRO A 43 25.40 -7.68 -25.78
N ILE A 44 26.65 -7.23 -25.81
CA ILE A 44 27.00 -5.81 -25.70
C ILE A 44 27.73 -5.34 -26.95
N SER A 45 27.66 -4.05 -27.26
CA SER A 45 28.51 -3.44 -28.28
C SER A 45 29.69 -2.75 -27.62
N LEU A 46 30.91 -3.07 -28.07
CA LEU A 46 32.14 -2.48 -27.51
C LEU A 46 32.34 -1.01 -27.92
N SER A 47 31.62 -0.53 -28.93
CA SER A 47 31.66 0.87 -29.38
C SER A 47 30.58 1.73 -28.74
N ASN A 48 29.78 1.20 -27.81
CA ASN A 48 28.73 1.96 -27.16
C ASN A 48 29.30 2.85 -26.03
N PRO A 49 29.22 4.19 -26.14
CA PRO A 49 29.73 5.10 -25.11
C PRO A 49 28.96 4.98 -23.79
N GLU A 50 27.68 4.62 -23.81
CA GLU A 50 26.86 4.44 -22.60
C GLU A 50 27.34 3.27 -21.72
N LEU A 51 28.18 2.38 -22.25
CA LEU A 51 28.71 1.19 -21.56
C LEU A 51 30.20 1.32 -21.21
N SER A 52 30.81 2.47 -21.53
CA SER A 52 32.26 2.70 -21.45
C SER A 52 32.65 3.59 -20.26
N TYR A 53 31.79 3.72 -19.25
CA TYR A 53 32.11 4.47 -18.03
C TYR A 53 33.15 3.71 -17.17
N PRO A 54 33.96 4.44 -16.38
CA PRO A 54 34.92 3.81 -15.46
C PRO A 54 34.20 3.11 -14.29
N ASP A 55 34.82 2.04 -13.78
CA ASP A 55 34.36 1.36 -12.54
C ASP A 55 34.75 2.21 -11.32
N ASN A 56 33.82 3.05 -10.87
CA ASN A 56 33.97 3.87 -9.67
C ASN A 56 33.46 3.13 -8.43
N PRO A 57 34.10 3.33 -7.25
CA PRO A 57 33.61 2.75 -6.00
C PRO A 57 32.23 3.30 -5.63
N ASP A 58 31.47 2.52 -4.85
CA ASP A 58 30.13 2.93 -4.41
C ASP A 58 30.20 4.05 -3.36
N THR A 59 29.60 5.21 -3.67
CA THR A 59 29.41 6.32 -2.71
C THR A 59 28.58 5.87 -1.51
N VAL A 60 27.54 5.05 -1.75
CA VAL A 60 26.73 4.42 -0.71
C VAL A 60 26.91 2.91 -0.82
N THR A 61 27.59 2.31 0.15
CA THR A 61 27.85 0.87 0.19
C THR A 61 26.60 0.08 0.57
N ILE A 62 26.59 -1.21 0.24
CA ILE A 62 25.50 -2.14 0.60
C ILE A 62 25.25 -2.15 2.11
N ALA A 63 26.32 -2.12 2.93
CA ALA A 63 26.19 -2.09 4.39
C ALA A 63 25.44 -0.85 4.88
N VAL A 64 25.76 0.32 4.32
CA VAL A 64 25.08 1.58 4.64
C VAL A 64 23.60 1.50 4.25
N VAL A 65 23.28 0.95 3.07
CA VAL A 65 21.89 0.77 2.64
C VAL A 65 21.12 -0.12 3.61
N ILE A 66 21.69 -1.24 4.07
CA ILE A 66 21.04 -2.14 5.04
C ILE A 66 20.83 -1.42 6.37
N ILE A 67 21.83 -0.71 6.89
CA ILE A 67 21.72 0.02 8.15
C ILE A 67 20.65 1.11 8.06
N VAL A 68 20.70 1.94 7.02
CA VAL A 68 19.80 3.09 6.86
C VAL A 68 18.38 2.67 6.47
N SER A 69 18.21 1.58 5.73
CA SER A 69 16.89 1.18 5.19
C SER A 69 16.21 0.06 5.97
N LEU A 70 16.93 -0.66 6.84
CA LEU A 70 16.35 -1.70 7.69
C LEU A 70 16.62 -1.43 9.17
N GLY A 71 17.89 -1.23 9.54
CA GLY A 71 18.29 -1.03 10.94
C GLY A 71 17.70 0.23 11.57
N ALA A 72 17.92 1.39 10.95
CA ALA A 72 17.41 2.67 11.43
C ALA A 72 15.86 2.72 11.43
N PRO A 73 15.14 2.28 10.38
CA PRO A 73 13.68 2.15 10.43
C PRO A 73 13.20 1.23 11.55
N ALA A 74 13.82 0.08 11.77
CA ALA A 74 13.44 -0.82 12.85
C ALA A 74 13.59 -0.15 14.23
N ALA A 75 14.68 0.57 14.45
CA ALA A 75 14.93 1.32 15.68
C ALA A 75 13.95 2.49 15.86
N ILE A 76 13.69 3.27 14.80
CA ILE A 76 12.74 4.39 14.84
C ILE A 76 11.32 3.89 15.10
N ILE A 77 10.88 2.82 14.44
CA ILE A 77 9.57 2.19 14.68
C ILE A 77 9.43 1.77 16.14
N PHE A 78 10.47 1.16 16.72
CA PHE A 78 10.49 0.77 18.13
C PHE A 78 10.35 1.99 19.04
N ILE A 79 11.18 3.02 18.86
CA ILE A 79 11.17 4.24 19.67
C ILE A 79 9.81 4.95 19.56
N VAL A 80 9.30 5.14 18.35
CA VAL A 80 8.01 5.80 18.10
C VAL A 80 6.86 5.00 18.72
N SER A 81 6.87 3.67 18.61
CA SER A 81 5.85 2.83 19.25
C SER A 81 5.91 2.90 20.78
N LEU A 82 7.09 3.08 21.36
CA LEU A 82 7.23 3.26 22.79
C LEU A 82 6.82 4.67 23.27
N LEU A 83 7.07 5.71 22.47
CA LEU A 83 6.85 7.10 22.89
C LEU A 83 5.45 7.63 22.53
N LEU A 84 4.94 7.35 21.33
CA LEU A 84 3.70 7.95 20.82
C LEU A 84 2.44 7.10 21.04
N VAL A 85 2.59 5.84 21.44
CA VAL A 85 1.47 4.94 21.80
C VAL A 85 1.46 4.82 23.32
N PRO A 86 0.34 4.97 24.05
CA PRO A 86 -1.01 5.20 23.56
C PRO A 86 -1.19 6.65 23.15
N GLY A 87 -1.99 6.87 22.10
CA GLY A 87 -2.42 8.21 21.73
C GLY A 87 -3.35 8.84 22.79
N PRO A 88 -3.71 10.13 22.63
CA PRO A 88 -4.58 10.86 23.57
C PRO A 88 -5.97 10.25 23.78
N SER A 89 -6.39 9.36 22.88
CA SER A 89 -7.70 8.70 22.91
C SER A 89 -7.88 7.68 24.04
N VAL A 90 -6.82 7.30 24.76
CA VAL A 90 -6.90 6.28 25.82
C VAL A 90 -7.23 6.95 27.16
N PRO A 91 -8.34 6.56 27.84
CA PRO A 91 -8.70 7.11 29.15
C PRO A 91 -7.63 6.87 30.22
N LYS A 92 -7.48 7.81 31.16
CA LYS A 92 -6.51 7.69 32.27
C LYS A 92 -6.82 6.54 33.24
N SER A 93 -8.02 5.96 33.18
CA SER A 93 -8.47 4.82 33.99
C SER A 93 -7.95 3.47 33.49
N VAL A 94 -7.37 3.40 32.28
CA VAL A 94 -6.95 2.12 31.68
C VAL A 94 -5.71 1.55 32.40
N PRO A 95 -5.73 0.27 32.79
CA PRO A 95 -4.58 -0.41 33.40
C PRO A 95 -3.29 -0.32 32.55
N LYS A 96 -2.15 -0.06 33.21
CA LYS A 96 -0.83 0.04 32.56
C LYS A 96 -0.45 -1.20 31.74
N GLY A 97 -0.95 -2.38 32.12
CA GLY A 97 -0.70 -3.64 31.41
C GLY A 97 -1.31 -3.66 30.01
N LEU A 98 -2.52 -3.11 29.83
CA LEU A 98 -3.18 -3.02 28.51
C LEU A 98 -2.44 -2.03 27.59
N ILE A 99 -1.98 -0.92 28.16
CA ILE A 99 -1.17 0.06 27.44
C ILE A 99 0.13 -0.58 26.91
N TRP A 100 0.83 -1.37 27.74
CA TRP A 100 2.03 -2.07 27.32
C TRP A 100 1.77 -3.10 26.22
N ARG A 101 0.69 -3.88 26.34
CA ARG A 101 0.28 -4.81 25.28
C ARG A 101 0.04 -4.08 23.96
N ARG A 102 -0.58 -2.90 24.00
CA ARG A 102 -0.80 -2.07 22.81
C ARG A 102 0.52 -1.56 22.22
N LYS A 103 1.43 -1.01 23.04
CA LYS A 103 2.76 -0.56 22.58
C LYS A 103 3.54 -1.69 21.89
N LEU A 104 3.57 -2.87 22.51
CA LEU A 104 4.24 -4.05 21.97
C LEU A 104 3.60 -4.52 20.67
N TRP A 105 2.27 -4.48 20.57
CA TRP A 105 1.54 -4.85 19.36
C TRP A 105 1.84 -3.91 18.18
N GLU A 106 1.82 -2.60 18.42
CA GLU A 106 2.14 -1.59 17.40
C GLU A 106 3.60 -1.72 16.92
N TRP A 107 4.52 -1.99 17.84
CA TRP A 107 5.92 -2.27 17.49
C TRP A 107 6.04 -3.53 16.64
N PHE A 108 5.44 -4.63 17.09
CA PHE A 108 5.51 -5.93 16.43
C PHE A 108 4.95 -5.88 15.00
N THR A 109 3.78 -5.28 14.81
CA THR A 109 3.16 -5.10 13.49
C THR A 109 3.96 -4.13 12.59
N GLY A 110 4.59 -3.12 13.18
CA GLY A 110 5.55 -2.25 12.49
C GLY A 110 6.76 -3.02 11.93
N TRP A 111 7.32 -3.95 12.71
CA TRP A 111 8.44 -4.78 12.26
C TRP A 111 8.03 -5.84 11.23
N LEU A 112 6.86 -6.45 11.38
CA LEU A 112 6.32 -7.38 10.37
C LEU A 112 6.15 -6.68 9.01
N GLY A 113 5.56 -5.48 9.00
CA GLY A 113 5.40 -4.72 7.75
C GLY A 113 6.72 -4.24 7.16
N LEU A 114 7.68 -3.79 7.98
CA LEU A 114 9.02 -3.43 7.50
C LEU A 114 9.72 -4.64 6.87
N GLY A 115 9.67 -5.79 7.55
CA GLY A 115 10.24 -7.04 7.08
C GLY A 115 9.61 -7.49 5.76
N MET A 116 8.28 -7.50 5.66
CA MET A 116 7.55 -7.82 4.43
C MET A 116 7.92 -6.88 3.28
N SER A 117 8.01 -5.57 3.53
CA SER A 117 8.40 -4.57 2.53
C SER A 117 9.80 -4.84 1.97
N CYS A 118 10.79 -4.96 2.85
CA CYS A 118 12.19 -5.15 2.45
C CYS A 118 12.42 -6.53 1.80
N ALA A 119 11.85 -7.60 2.35
CA ALA A 119 12.02 -8.95 1.83
C ALA A 119 11.38 -9.14 0.45
N SER A 120 10.17 -8.62 0.24
CA SER A 120 9.51 -8.68 -1.07
C SER A 120 10.25 -7.86 -2.13
N SER A 121 10.67 -6.64 -1.80
CA SER A 121 11.47 -5.80 -2.70
C SER A 121 12.80 -6.47 -3.09
N TRP A 122 13.50 -7.05 -2.11
CA TRP A 122 14.75 -7.78 -2.33
C TRP A 122 14.55 -8.99 -3.25
N LEU A 123 13.57 -9.84 -2.94
CA LEU A 123 13.27 -11.04 -3.73
C LEU A 123 12.95 -10.70 -5.20
N ILE A 124 12.04 -9.74 -5.41
CA ILE A 124 11.63 -9.31 -6.75
C ILE A 124 12.83 -8.73 -7.51
N THR A 125 13.61 -7.86 -6.87
CA THR A 125 14.77 -7.22 -7.51
C THR A 125 15.83 -8.24 -7.89
N SER A 126 16.20 -9.16 -6.99
CA SER A 126 17.21 -10.19 -7.25
C SER A 126 16.79 -11.12 -8.39
N GLY A 127 15.53 -11.55 -8.41
CA GLY A 127 14.99 -12.37 -9.50
C GLY A 127 15.05 -11.68 -10.86
N LEU A 128 14.58 -10.42 -10.92
CA LEU A 128 14.57 -9.65 -12.16
C LEU A 128 15.98 -9.35 -12.68
N LYS A 129 16.94 -9.06 -11.79
CA LYS A 129 18.34 -8.83 -12.17
C LYS A 129 18.92 -10.02 -12.92
N ASN A 130 18.73 -11.22 -12.39
CA ASN A 130 19.26 -12.44 -13.01
C ASN A 130 18.54 -12.82 -14.29
N LEU A 131 17.22 -12.64 -14.34
CA LEU A 131 16.41 -12.97 -15.52
C LEU A 131 16.74 -12.05 -16.70
N VAL A 132 16.77 -10.74 -16.44
CA VAL A 132 16.93 -9.72 -17.48
C VAL A 132 18.38 -9.64 -17.93
N GLY A 133 19.35 -9.60 -17.01
CA GLY A 133 20.75 -9.55 -17.41
C GLY A 133 21.14 -8.26 -18.14
N LYS A 134 20.65 -7.10 -17.68
CA LYS A 134 20.94 -5.82 -18.35
C LYS A 134 22.36 -5.35 -18.00
N PRO A 135 23.21 -5.00 -18.99
CA PRO A 135 24.54 -4.45 -18.73
C PRO A 135 24.48 -3.11 -17.99
N ARG A 136 25.44 -2.88 -17.10
CA ARG A 136 25.67 -1.61 -16.41
C ARG A 136 26.44 -0.62 -17.29
N PRO A 137 26.39 0.69 -16.98
CA PRO A 137 27.18 1.69 -17.70
C PRO A 137 28.71 1.48 -17.65
N ASP A 138 29.20 0.77 -16.64
CA ASP A 138 30.63 0.46 -16.43
C ASP A 138 31.01 -0.97 -16.86
N VAL A 139 30.13 -1.66 -17.61
CA VAL A 139 30.32 -3.09 -17.95
C VAL A 139 31.59 -3.34 -18.78
N ILE A 140 31.99 -2.43 -19.67
CA ILE A 140 33.18 -2.63 -20.53
C ILE A 140 34.45 -2.53 -19.67
N ALA A 141 34.50 -1.59 -18.73
CA ALA A 141 35.61 -1.46 -17.78
C ALA A 141 35.78 -2.73 -16.94
N ARG A 142 34.67 -3.34 -16.51
CA ARG A 142 34.68 -4.63 -15.78
C ARG A 142 35.02 -5.82 -16.67
N CYS A 143 34.62 -5.80 -17.93
CA CYS A 143 34.80 -6.92 -18.85
C CYS A 143 36.28 -7.13 -19.24
N MET A 144 37.02 -6.03 -19.45
CA MET A 144 38.36 -6.07 -20.06
C MET A 144 38.39 -6.96 -21.32
N PRO A 145 37.68 -6.56 -22.39
CA PRO A 145 37.47 -7.40 -23.56
C PRO A 145 38.77 -7.65 -24.35
N ASP A 146 38.99 -8.89 -24.79
CA ASP A 146 40.06 -9.21 -25.73
C ASP A 146 39.64 -8.87 -27.17
N LEU A 147 40.16 -7.75 -27.67
CA LEU A 147 39.85 -7.24 -29.01
C LEU A 147 40.35 -8.15 -30.13
N SER A 148 41.29 -9.06 -29.87
CA SER A 148 41.75 -10.03 -30.87
C SER A 148 40.71 -11.10 -31.18
N GLN A 149 39.75 -11.32 -30.28
CA GLN A 149 38.75 -12.39 -30.35
C GLN A 149 37.35 -11.90 -30.77
N ILE A 150 37.22 -10.68 -31.28
CA ILE A 150 35.91 -10.10 -31.65
C ILE A 150 35.16 -11.02 -32.63
N ALA A 151 35.85 -11.56 -33.64
CA ALA A 151 35.23 -12.44 -34.63
C ALA A 151 34.67 -13.74 -34.02
N LYS A 152 35.27 -14.24 -32.94
CA LYS A 152 34.86 -15.47 -32.25
C LYS A 152 33.60 -15.28 -31.41
N TYR A 153 33.45 -14.11 -30.80
CA TYR A 153 32.34 -13.81 -29.88
C TYR A 153 31.27 -12.91 -30.49
N ALA A 154 31.37 -12.57 -31.78
CA ALA A 154 30.35 -11.81 -32.50
C ALA A 154 29.03 -12.60 -32.58
N VAL A 155 27.94 -11.99 -32.12
CA VAL A 155 26.58 -12.55 -32.13
C VAL A 155 25.76 -11.96 -33.27
N ALA A 156 25.92 -10.65 -33.50
CA ALA A 156 25.21 -9.92 -34.56
C ALA A 156 25.97 -8.62 -34.88
N GLY A 157 25.75 -8.06 -36.08
CA GLY A 157 26.31 -6.77 -36.46
C GLY A 157 26.03 -6.45 -37.91
N ILE A 158 26.14 -5.17 -38.28
CA ILE A 158 26.06 -4.72 -39.67
C ILE A 158 27.49 -4.65 -40.19
N PRO A 159 27.93 -5.58 -41.05
CA PRO A 159 29.20 -5.43 -41.73
C PRO A 159 29.10 -4.23 -42.69
N ASP A 160 30.15 -3.41 -42.71
CA ASP A 160 30.44 -2.46 -43.79
C ASP A 160 29.65 -1.13 -43.83
N VAL A 161 29.61 -0.42 -42.70
CA VAL A 161 29.52 1.06 -42.74
C VAL A 161 30.90 1.60 -42.39
N LYS A 162 31.60 2.22 -43.35
CA LYS A 162 32.96 2.77 -43.22
C LYS A 162 33.16 3.44 -41.85
N GLY A 163 33.95 2.81 -40.98
CA GLY A 163 34.31 3.34 -39.66
C GLY A 163 33.40 2.97 -38.49
N THR A 164 32.31 2.20 -38.70
CA THR A 164 31.31 1.91 -37.66
C THR A 164 30.85 0.44 -37.71
N THR A 165 31.75 -0.51 -37.46
CA THR A 165 31.32 -1.90 -37.22
C THR A 165 30.65 -1.99 -35.85
N VAL A 166 29.34 -1.82 -35.81
CA VAL A 166 28.54 -2.13 -34.61
C VAL A 166 28.42 -3.65 -34.54
N THR A 167 29.38 -4.27 -33.86
CA THR A 167 29.37 -5.71 -33.56
C THR A 167 28.89 -5.90 -32.13
N LEU A 168 27.81 -6.65 -31.97
CA LEU A 168 27.37 -7.19 -30.69
C LEU A 168 28.21 -8.42 -30.36
N VAL A 169 28.84 -8.41 -29.20
CA VAL A 169 29.70 -9.49 -28.70
C VAL A 169 29.08 -10.14 -27.48
N HIS A 170 29.26 -11.45 -27.38
CA HIS A 170 28.91 -12.23 -26.20
C HIS A 170 29.88 -11.95 -25.05
N ALA A 171 29.42 -12.09 -23.79
CA ALA A 171 30.24 -11.87 -22.59
C ALA A 171 31.46 -12.81 -22.43
N GLY A 172 31.59 -13.81 -23.30
CA GLY A 172 32.75 -14.71 -23.34
C GLY A 172 34.05 -14.04 -23.82
N ILE A 173 33.97 -12.82 -24.35
CA ILE A 173 35.13 -12.00 -24.73
C ILE A 173 35.86 -11.37 -23.54
N CYS A 174 35.21 -11.35 -22.36
CA CYS A 174 35.73 -10.72 -21.16
C CYS A 174 36.86 -11.56 -20.54
N THR A 175 37.96 -10.90 -20.16
CA THR A 175 39.16 -11.57 -19.60
C THR A 175 39.34 -11.37 -18.10
N ASN A 176 38.46 -10.62 -17.45
CA ASN A 176 38.57 -10.33 -16.02
C ASN A 176 38.56 -11.61 -15.17
N PRO A 177 39.58 -11.83 -14.29
CA PRO A 177 39.64 -13.00 -13.42
C PRO A 177 38.56 -13.00 -12.33
N ASP A 178 38.01 -11.84 -11.95
CA ASP A 178 36.93 -11.75 -10.97
C ASP A 178 35.57 -11.95 -11.63
N HIS A 179 35.12 -13.22 -11.62
CA HIS A 179 33.80 -13.59 -12.15
C HIS A 179 32.63 -12.93 -11.39
N SER A 180 32.80 -12.59 -10.11
CA SER A 180 31.73 -11.96 -9.31
C SER A 180 31.52 -10.51 -9.71
N LEU A 181 32.62 -9.78 -9.94
CA LEU A 181 32.61 -8.42 -10.48
C LEU A 181 32.04 -8.39 -11.90
N LEU A 182 32.44 -9.37 -12.73
CA LEU A 182 31.93 -9.53 -14.09
C LEU A 182 30.42 -9.78 -14.10
N ASP A 183 29.95 -10.71 -13.27
CA ASP A 183 28.52 -11.03 -13.17
C ASP A 183 27.71 -9.83 -12.65
N ASP A 184 28.24 -9.05 -11.71
CA ASP A 184 27.59 -7.80 -11.29
C ASP A 184 27.45 -6.79 -12.44
N GLY A 185 28.36 -6.81 -13.42
CA GLY A 185 28.29 -5.99 -14.63
C GLY A 185 27.02 -6.21 -15.47
N TRP A 186 26.37 -7.38 -15.39
CA TRP A 186 25.11 -7.69 -16.06
C TRP A 186 23.88 -7.62 -15.16
N ARG A 187 24.02 -7.11 -13.93
CA ARG A 187 22.92 -6.93 -12.98
C ARG A 187 22.51 -5.46 -12.84
N SER A 188 22.35 -4.72 -13.94
CA SER A 188 21.93 -3.31 -13.84
C SER A 188 20.45 -3.16 -13.46
N TRP A 189 19.53 -3.76 -14.21
CA TRP A 189 18.09 -3.54 -14.01
C TRP A 189 17.43 -4.66 -13.21
N PRO A 190 16.53 -4.34 -12.25
CA PRO A 190 16.32 -3.02 -11.63
C PRO A 190 17.41 -2.72 -10.58
N SER A 191 17.55 -1.47 -10.13
CA SER A 191 18.54 -1.09 -9.12
C SER A 191 18.17 -1.61 -7.72
N GLY A 192 19.04 -2.42 -7.12
CA GLY A 192 18.82 -3.00 -5.77
C GLY A 192 19.00 -1.99 -4.63
N HIS A 193 19.90 -1.02 -4.76
CA HIS A 193 20.04 0.06 -3.78
C HIS A 193 18.77 0.93 -3.78
N SER A 194 18.25 1.25 -4.96
CA SER A 194 17.05 2.08 -5.12
C SER A 194 15.79 1.37 -4.63
N SER A 195 15.64 0.07 -4.93
CA SER A 195 14.47 -0.70 -4.49
C SER A 195 14.46 -1.01 -3.00
N PHE A 196 15.60 -1.39 -2.42
CA PHE A 196 15.68 -1.71 -1.00
C PHE A 196 15.56 -0.45 -0.13
N SER A 197 16.21 0.65 -0.51
CA SER A 197 16.08 1.93 0.21
C SER A 197 14.67 2.50 0.13
N ALA A 198 14.03 2.47 -1.04
CA ALA A 198 12.63 2.87 -1.17
C ALA A 198 11.72 1.97 -0.30
N ALA A 199 11.90 0.65 -0.32
CA ALA A 199 11.08 -0.28 0.47
C ALA A 199 11.12 0.02 1.98
N GLY A 200 12.32 0.25 2.53
CA GLY A 200 12.49 0.52 3.96
C GLY A 200 12.09 1.93 4.38
N LEU A 201 12.55 2.94 3.64
CA LEU A 201 12.41 4.33 4.01
C LEU A 201 11.04 4.92 3.64
N VAL A 202 10.42 4.48 2.53
CA VAL A 202 9.02 4.85 2.24
C VAL A 202 8.09 4.17 3.25
N TYR A 203 8.36 2.91 3.62
CA TYR A 203 7.59 2.26 4.70
C TYR A 203 7.70 3.05 6.01
N LEU A 204 8.92 3.46 6.39
CA LEU A 204 9.13 4.32 7.56
C LEU A 204 8.36 5.65 7.44
N SER A 205 8.37 6.27 6.25
CA SER A 205 7.65 7.52 5.99
C SER A 205 6.14 7.34 6.19
N LEU A 206 5.56 6.24 5.67
CA LEU A 206 4.15 5.89 5.88
C LEU A 206 3.84 5.60 7.35
N PHE A 207 4.73 4.87 8.04
CA PHE A 207 4.60 4.60 9.47
C PHE A 207 4.61 5.89 10.29
N LEU A 208 5.58 6.78 10.08
CA LEU A 208 5.63 8.08 10.76
C LEU A 208 4.39 8.93 10.44
N ALA A 209 3.99 8.99 9.17
CA ALA A 209 2.77 9.70 8.77
C ALA A 209 1.53 9.19 9.52
N SER A 210 1.42 7.87 9.73
CA SER A 210 0.33 7.28 10.51
C SER A 210 0.34 7.74 11.97
N LYS A 211 1.51 7.74 12.63
CA LYS A 211 1.62 8.04 14.06
C LYS A 211 1.55 9.54 14.36
N LEU A 212 1.91 10.37 13.38
CA LEU A 212 1.85 11.83 13.46
C LEU A 212 0.53 12.41 12.93
N ALA A 213 -0.46 11.57 12.62
CA ALA A 213 -1.74 11.96 12.06
C ALA A 213 -1.62 12.82 10.79
N LEU A 214 -0.64 12.52 9.94
CA LEU A 214 -0.48 13.13 8.62
C LEU A 214 -1.45 12.49 7.65
N THR A 215 -2.66 13.01 7.61
CA THR A 215 -3.66 12.65 6.62
C THR A 215 -3.66 13.71 5.52
N LEU A 216 -3.72 13.28 4.26
CA LEU A 216 -4.13 14.21 3.21
C LEU A 216 -5.56 14.65 3.56
N PRO A 217 -5.82 15.96 3.69
CA PRO A 217 -7.14 16.44 4.07
C PRO A 217 -8.19 15.87 3.13
N PHE A 218 -9.13 15.09 3.67
CA PHE A 218 -10.26 14.57 2.92
C PHE A 218 -11.54 15.15 3.49
N LEU A 219 -12.50 15.46 2.62
CA LEU A 219 -13.82 15.90 3.02
C LEU A 219 -14.63 14.67 3.42
N SER A 220 -15.16 14.64 4.65
CA SER A 220 -16.05 13.57 5.07
C SER A 220 -17.35 13.65 4.26
N PRO A 221 -17.95 12.52 3.84
CA PRO A 221 -19.24 12.54 3.16
C PRO A 221 -20.27 13.32 3.99
N LYS A 222 -21.07 14.13 3.27
CA LYS A 222 -22.17 14.91 3.83
C LYS A 222 -23.13 13.97 4.58
N GLN A 223 -23.51 14.32 5.82
CA GLN A 223 -24.43 13.49 6.60
C GLN A 223 -25.84 13.48 5.98
N PRO A 224 -26.58 12.35 6.05
CA PRO A 224 -27.98 12.30 5.65
C PRO A 224 -28.80 13.37 6.38
N GLY A 225 -29.45 14.27 5.64
CA GLY A 225 -30.26 15.36 6.20
C GLY A 225 -29.54 16.70 6.41
N GLN A 226 -28.23 16.79 6.17
CA GLN A 226 -27.53 18.08 6.19
C GLN A 226 -27.89 18.90 4.94
N SER A 227 -28.05 20.21 5.04
CA SER A 227 -28.29 21.08 3.87
C SER A 227 -26.96 21.50 3.21
N ASP A 228 -26.95 21.83 1.92
CA ASP A 228 -25.74 22.35 1.26
C ASP A 228 -25.31 23.69 1.85
N SER A 229 -26.28 24.52 2.23
CA SER A 229 -26.02 25.82 2.87
C SER A 229 -25.27 25.67 4.19
N SER A 230 -25.62 24.67 5.01
CA SER A 230 -24.94 24.42 6.28
C SER A 230 -23.60 23.70 6.09
N TYR A 231 -23.51 22.79 5.12
CA TYR A 231 -22.28 22.04 4.83
C TYR A 231 -21.14 22.91 4.29
N TYR A 232 -21.43 23.84 3.36
CA TYR A 232 -20.42 24.72 2.75
C TYR A 232 -20.30 26.10 3.44
N SER A 233 -20.95 26.31 4.58
CA SER A 233 -20.96 27.62 5.25
C SER A 233 -19.58 28.04 5.80
N ALA A 234 -19.21 29.28 5.50
CA ALA A 234 -18.06 29.95 6.10
C ALA A 234 -18.31 30.39 7.55
N PHE A 235 -19.56 30.51 7.99
CA PHE A 235 -19.93 30.84 9.38
C PHE A 235 -21.16 30.03 9.79
N PRO A 236 -20.99 28.77 10.21
CA PRO A 236 -22.12 27.89 10.55
C PRO A 236 -22.95 28.44 11.71
N SER A 237 -22.31 29.16 12.63
CA SER A 237 -22.92 29.85 13.78
C SER A 237 -23.81 31.02 13.38
N CYS A 238 -23.71 31.52 12.15
CA CYS A 238 -24.54 32.61 11.64
C CYS A 238 -25.76 32.10 10.85
N LEU A 239 -25.92 30.78 10.71
CA LEU A 239 -27.10 30.20 10.06
C LEU A 239 -28.27 30.18 11.04
N PRO A 240 -29.51 30.46 10.58
CA PRO A 240 -30.69 30.30 11.42
C PRO A 240 -30.78 28.83 11.88
N PRO A 241 -31.18 28.58 13.15
CA PRO A 241 -31.38 27.22 13.63
C PRO A 241 -32.36 26.51 12.70
N ALA A 242 -32.05 25.27 12.32
CA ALA A 242 -32.91 24.46 11.48
C ALA A 242 -34.25 24.30 12.21
N SER A 243 -35.26 25.07 11.80
CA SER A 243 -36.61 24.94 12.28
C SER A 243 -37.08 23.53 11.95
N SER A 244 -37.17 22.67 12.96
CA SER A 244 -38.14 21.58 12.92
C SER A 244 -39.49 22.24 12.62
N GLY A 245 -40.20 21.73 11.61
CA GLY A 245 -41.41 22.34 11.07
C GLY A 245 -42.58 22.42 12.06
N GLY A 246 -42.50 23.34 13.01
CA GLY A 246 -43.57 23.73 13.91
C GLY A 246 -43.65 25.25 13.97
N TYR A 247 -44.84 25.78 13.75
CA TYR A 247 -45.17 27.21 13.80
C TYR A 247 -44.57 27.89 15.05
N ALA A 248 -43.46 28.63 14.90
CA ALA A 248 -42.96 29.51 15.94
C ALA A 248 -43.80 30.80 15.94
N SER A 249 -44.66 30.93 16.95
CA SER A 249 -45.47 32.13 17.19
C SER A 249 -44.57 33.33 17.50
N LYS A 250 -45.00 34.51 17.04
CA LYS A 250 -44.28 35.80 17.08
C LYS A 250 -44.10 36.39 18.49
N TYR A 251 -44.34 35.61 19.56
CA TYR A 251 -44.36 36.08 20.94
C TYR A 251 -43.25 35.53 21.86
N ASP A 252 -42.35 34.68 21.37
CA ASP A 252 -41.21 34.15 22.17
C ASP A 252 -39.90 34.94 21.95
N ARG A 253 -40.02 36.27 21.86
CA ARG A 253 -38.88 37.17 22.00
C ARG A 253 -38.96 37.72 23.40
N ASP A 254 -38.21 37.16 24.34
CA ASP A 254 -37.49 37.96 25.35
C ASP A 254 -36.54 37.14 26.27
N ASP A 255 -36.55 35.81 26.27
CA ASP A 255 -35.64 35.01 27.15
C ASP A 255 -34.69 34.05 26.41
N ALA A 256 -34.22 34.43 25.22
CA ALA A 256 -33.16 33.68 24.55
C ALA A 256 -31.78 34.19 24.99
N ALA A 257 -31.43 33.92 26.25
CA ALA A 257 -30.02 33.83 26.63
C ALA A 257 -29.33 32.90 25.62
N GLN A 258 -28.22 33.40 25.10
CA GLN A 258 -27.42 32.92 23.98
C GLN A 258 -26.95 31.47 24.12
N ALA A 259 -27.87 30.52 24.07
CA ALA A 259 -27.57 29.11 23.95
C ALA A 259 -27.24 28.88 22.48
N SER A 260 -25.95 28.82 22.18
CA SER A 260 -25.43 28.25 20.95
C SER A 260 -25.82 26.76 20.90
N ASN A 261 -27.10 26.47 20.66
CA ASN A 261 -27.61 25.18 20.26
C ASN A 261 -27.22 24.94 18.79
N LEU A 262 -25.93 25.04 18.51
CA LEU A 262 -25.37 24.42 17.32
C LEU A 262 -25.59 22.93 17.54
N ASP A 263 -26.52 22.36 16.77
CA ASP A 263 -26.64 20.93 16.69
C ASP A 263 -25.26 20.40 16.29
N HIS A 264 -24.56 19.79 17.25
CA HIS A 264 -23.33 19.00 17.16
C HIS A 264 -23.26 18.10 15.92
N ARG A 265 -24.41 17.80 15.29
CA ARG A 265 -24.53 17.09 14.02
C ARG A 265 -24.11 17.88 12.78
N GLN A 266 -24.10 19.21 12.82
CA GLN A 266 -23.87 20.06 11.64
C GLN A 266 -22.49 20.73 11.66
N ILE A 267 -21.44 19.94 11.44
CA ILE A 267 -20.07 20.47 11.25
C ILE A 267 -19.90 20.83 9.77
N ALA A 268 -19.64 22.12 9.48
CA ALA A 268 -19.30 22.57 8.13
C ALA A 268 -18.00 21.92 7.64
N ALA A 269 -17.93 21.64 6.34
CA ALA A 269 -16.85 20.90 5.69
C ALA A 269 -15.45 21.44 6.05
N ARG A 270 -15.29 22.77 6.10
CA ARG A 270 -14.03 23.44 6.45
C ARG A 270 -13.54 23.19 7.89
N ASN A 271 -14.45 22.85 8.80
CA ASN A 271 -14.14 22.60 10.21
C ASN A 271 -13.95 21.10 10.53
N GLN A 272 -14.05 20.22 9.52
CA GLN A 272 -13.92 18.78 9.72
C GLN A 272 -12.46 18.31 9.78
N ALA A 273 -11.52 19.07 9.20
CA ALA A 273 -10.10 18.74 9.19
C ALA A 273 -9.25 20.02 9.13
N ALA A 274 -8.01 19.92 9.60
CA ALA A 274 -7.01 20.96 9.46
C ALA A 274 -5.73 20.34 8.87
N SER A 275 -4.98 21.12 8.10
CA SER A 275 -3.66 20.70 7.61
C SER A 275 -2.71 20.55 8.81
N PRO A 276 -2.02 19.40 8.95
CA PRO A 276 -0.99 19.24 9.98
C PRO A 276 0.14 20.27 9.82
N PRO A 277 0.84 20.64 10.92
CA PRO A 277 2.00 21.52 10.83
C PRO A 277 3.10 21.00 9.89
N LEU A 278 3.72 21.91 9.14
CA LEU A 278 4.71 21.56 8.11
C LEU A 278 5.94 20.81 8.65
N TYR A 279 6.34 21.04 9.90
CA TYR A 279 7.49 20.33 10.47
C TYR A 279 7.23 18.83 10.69
N LEU A 280 5.98 18.43 10.96
CA LEU A 280 5.61 17.02 11.04
C LEU A 280 5.64 16.37 9.66
N LEU A 281 5.17 17.10 8.64
CA LEU A 281 5.28 16.68 7.25
C LEU A 281 6.75 16.47 6.85
N ALA A 282 7.61 17.45 7.13
CA ALA A 282 9.04 17.33 6.87
C ALA A 282 9.64 16.10 7.58
N LEU A 283 9.35 15.90 8.86
CA LEU A 283 9.84 14.76 9.63
C LEU A 283 9.45 13.41 9.02
N ALA A 284 8.21 13.28 8.55
CA ALA A 284 7.75 12.04 7.91
C ALA A 284 8.33 11.81 6.51
N PHE A 285 8.72 12.87 5.79
CA PHE A 285 9.27 12.76 4.42
C PHE A 285 10.80 12.71 4.35
N ILE A 286 11.53 13.07 5.41
CA ILE A 286 13.00 12.93 5.49
C ILE A 286 13.48 11.53 5.05
N PRO A 287 12.87 10.41 5.51
CA PRO A 287 13.31 9.09 5.07
C PRO A 287 13.16 8.89 3.56
N THR A 288 12.05 9.33 2.96
CA THR A 288 11.87 9.27 1.49
C THR A 288 12.92 10.11 0.76
N GLY A 289 13.27 11.29 1.27
CA GLY A 289 14.38 12.09 0.75
C GLY A 289 15.72 11.38 0.82
N ALA A 290 16.00 10.67 1.92
CA ALA A 290 17.20 9.84 2.04
C ALA A 290 17.21 8.68 1.03
N ALA A 291 16.05 8.07 0.73
CA ALA A 291 15.94 7.06 -0.32
C ALA A 291 16.26 7.63 -1.70
N MET A 292 15.78 8.84 -2.00
CA MET A 292 16.11 9.54 -3.24
C MET A 292 17.60 9.84 -3.37
N TYR A 293 18.26 10.24 -2.28
CA TYR A 293 19.71 10.45 -2.28
C TYR A 293 20.48 9.15 -2.56
N ILE A 294 20.10 8.04 -1.91
CA ILE A 294 20.70 6.72 -2.16
C ILE A 294 20.48 6.27 -3.61
N ALA A 295 19.30 6.54 -4.18
CA ALA A 295 19.00 6.24 -5.57
C ALA A 295 19.87 7.09 -6.53
N ALA A 296 19.98 8.39 -6.27
CA ALA A 296 20.76 9.33 -7.08
C ALA A 296 22.26 9.01 -7.08
N SER A 297 22.82 8.52 -5.96
CA SER A 297 24.23 8.12 -5.90
C SER A 297 24.58 7.01 -6.90
N ARG A 298 23.60 6.18 -7.29
CA ARG A 298 23.83 5.12 -8.29
C ARG A 298 23.93 5.64 -9.72
N TYR A 299 23.34 6.80 -9.96
CA TYR A 299 23.51 7.51 -11.22
C TYR A 299 24.88 8.20 -11.26
N SER A 300 25.27 8.89 -10.19
CA SER A 300 26.58 9.57 -10.11
C SER A 300 27.77 8.60 -10.18
N ASP A 301 27.61 7.39 -9.63
CA ASP A 301 28.67 6.39 -9.59
C ASP A 301 28.70 5.48 -10.84
N PHE A 302 27.94 5.82 -11.89
CA PHE A 302 27.83 5.06 -13.14
C PHE A 302 27.40 3.59 -12.98
N ARG A 303 26.72 3.27 -11.87
CA ARG A 303 26.28 1.91 -11.57
C ARG A 303 24.99 1.54 -12.29
N HIS A 304 24.15 2.52 -12.62
CA HIS A 304 22.81 2.31 -13.16
C HIS A 304 22.38 3.43 -14.11
N HIS A 305 21.55 3.06 -15.09
CA HIS A 305 20.84 4.03 -15.91
C HIS A 305 19.61 4.56 -15.14
N GLY A 306 19.10 5.73 -15.54
CA GLY A 306 17.93 6.34 -14.88
C GLY A 306 16.70 5.42 -14.80
N PHE A 307 16.41 4.66 -15.87
CA PHE A 307 15.30 3.69 -15.87
C PHE A 307 15.48 2.56 -14.85
N ASP A 308 16.71 2.13 -14.59
CA ASP A 308 17.03 1.08 -13.63
C ASP A 308 16.74 1.55 -12.20
N ILE A 309 17.04 2.82 -11.93
CA ILE A 309 16.79 3.51 -10.67
C ILE A 309 15.29 3.71 -10.46
N LEU A 310 14.58 4.28 -11.45
CA LEU A 310 13.14 4.51 -11.39
C LEU A 310 12.36 3.21 -11.18
N SER A 311 12.71 2.15 -11.93
CA SER A 311 12.08 0.83 -11.78
C SER A 311 12.34 0.25 -10.39
N GLY A 312 13.57 0.38 -9.88
CA GLY A 312 13.92 -0.04 -8.53
C GLY A 312 13.09 0.70 -7.46
N SER A 313 13.11 2.03 -7.48
CA SER A 313 12.33 2.85 -6.55
C SER A 313 10.83 2.58 -6.62
N PHE A 314 10.29 2.31 -7.83
CA PHE A 314 8.90 1.91 -8.00
C PHE A 314 8.59 0.58 -7.32
N ILE A 315 9.40 -0.47 -7.56
CA ILE A 315 9.25 -1.79 -6.91
C ILE A 315 9.26 -1.62 -5.38
N GLY A 316 10.22 -0.87 -4.84
CA GLY A 316 10.33 -0.64 -3.40
C GLY A 316 9.14 0.13 -2.83
N THR A 317 8.67 1.17 -3.53
CA THR A 317 7.51 1.97 -3.10
C THR A 317 6.23 1.15 -3.08
N VAL A 318 6.01 0.31 -4.09
CA VAL A 318 4.85 -0.60 -4.15
C VAL A 318 4.91 -1.62 -3.01
N ALA A 319 6.07 -2.23 -2.76
CA ALA A 319 6.28 -3.14 -1.65
C ALA A 319 5.98 -2.48 -0.29
N ALA A 320 6.48 -1.24 -0.09
CA ALA A 320 6.23 -0.45 1.11
C ALA A 320 4.74 -0.16 1.30
N PHE A 321 4.04 0.28 0.25
CA PHE A 321 2.63 0.59 0.33
C PHE A 321 1.77 -0.64 0.61
N ALA A 322 2.07 -1.76 -0.08
CA ALA A 322 1.38 -3.03 0.14
C ALA A 322 1.58 -3.55 1.56
N ALA A 323 2.83 -3.59 2.04
CA ALA A 323 3.15 -4.05 3.40
C ALA A 323 2.55 -3.14 4.48
N PHE A 324 2.55 -1.82 4.26
CA PHE A 324 1.90 -0.87 5.17
C PHE A 324 0.39 -1.12 5.24
N ARG A 325 -0.29 -1.30 4.10
CA ARG A 325 -1.73 -1.60 4.04
C ARG A 325 -2.09 -2.96 4.65
N TYR A 326 -1.19 -3.92 4.56
CA TYR A 326 -1.40 -5.26 5.09
C TYR A 326 -1.42 -5.26 6.64
N TYR A 327 -0.54 -4.48 7.28
CA TYR A 327 -0.41 -4.47 8.74
C TYR A 327 -1.00 -3.23 9.44
N HIS A 328 -1.23 -2.13 8.73
CA HIS A 328 -1.76 -0.89 9.29
C HIS A 328 -3.08 -0.45 8.67
N LEU A 329 -3.90 0.23 9.49
CA LEU A 329 -5.11 0.86 9.00
C LEU A 329 -4.77 1.98 8.00
N PRO A 330 -5.69 2.32 7.09
CA PRO A 330 -5.47 3.42 6.15
C PRO A 330 -5.18 4.75 6.82
N LEU A 331 -4.20 5.50 6.30
CA LEU A 331 -3.83 6.82 6.82
C LEU A 331 -5.07 7.72 6.99
N SER A 332 -6.01 7.72 6.05
CA SER A 332 -7.20 8.56 6.09
C SER A 332 -8.24 8.20 7.17
N ARG A 333 -8.29 6.96 7.68
CA ARG A 333 -9.36 6.51 8.59
C ARG A 333 -8.86 5.76 9.84
N GLY A 334 -7.59 5.41 9.86
CA GLY A 334 -7.01 4.50 10.83
C GLY A 334 -6.59 5.15 12.14
N ALA A 335 -6.60 6.48 12.23
CA ALA A 335 -6.11 7.24 13.39
C ALA A 335 -4.71 6.79 13.87
N GLY A 336 -3.89 6.30 12.95
CA GLY A 336 -2.53 5.82 13.23
C GLY A 336 -2.43 4.42 13.84
N TRP A 337 -3.50 3.63 13.89
CA TRP A 337 -3.48 2.29 14.50
C TRP A 337 -3.12 1.17 13.53
N SER A 338 -2.47 0.12 14.03
CA SER A 338 -2.33 -1.14 13.30
C SER A 338 -3.59 -1.99 13.38
N TRP A 339 -3.72 -2.98 12.48
CA TRP A 339 -4.79 -3.98 12.56
C TRP A 339 -4.70 -4.76 13.87
N GLY A 340 -5.83 -5.16 14.43
CA GLY A 340 -5.87 -6.02 15.62
C GLY A 340 -5.32 -7.42 15.35
N PRO A 341 -4.99 -8.19 16.40
CA PRO A 341 -4.53 -9.57 16.24
C PRO A 341 -5.62 -10.47 15.63
N ARG A 342 -5.20 -11.44 14.82
CA ARG A 342 -6.04 -12.55 14.33
C ARG A 342 -6.71 -13.30 15.50
N SER A 343 -7.89 -13.86 15.27
CA SER A 343 -8.53 -14.76 16.24
C SER A 343 -7.82 -16.12 16.25
N SER A 344 -7.81 -16.80 17.40
CA SER A 344 -7.22 -18.15 17.54
C SER A 344 -7.87 -19.18 16.61
N SER A 345 -9.18 -19.07 16.42
CA SER A 345 -10.00 -19.94 15.56
C SER A 345 -9.79 -19.74 14.06
N ARG A 346 -9.26 -18.57 13.64
CA ARG A 346 -9.02 -18.21 12.24
C ARG A 346 -7.57 -17.84 11.97
N ALA A 347 -6.65 -18.26 12.84
CA ALA A 347 -5.26 -17.79 12.83
C ALA A 347 -4.50 -18.14 11.54
N PHE A 348 -4.78 -19.30 10.94
CA PHE A 348 -4.12 -19.78 9.71
C PHE A 348 -4.94 -19.56 8.45
N TRP A 349 -6.28 -19.64 8.57
CA TRP A 349 -7.18 -19.55 7.44
C TRP A 349 -8.59 -19.19 7.92
N THR A 350 -9.26 -18.29 7.21
CA THR A 350 -10.63 -17.86 7.53
C THR A 350 -11.69 -18.61 6.73
N GLY A 351 -11.33 -19.14 5.56
CA GLY A 351 -12.29 -19.65 4.58
C GLY A 351 -12.80 -18.57 3.64
N VAL A 352 -13.06 -18.96 2.39
CA VAL A 352 -13.71 -18.11 1.38
C VAL A 352 -15.13 -17.78 1.84
N GLY A 353 -15.56 -16.52 1.70
CA GLY A 353 -16.91 -16.07 2.08
C GLY A 353 -17.10 -15.70 3.55
N THR A 354 -16.03 -15.61 4.34
CA THR A 354 -16.10 -15.18 5.75
C THR A 354 -15.60 -13.74 5.95
N GLY A 355 -16.16 -13.03 6.95
CA GLY A 355 -15.91 -11.60 7.20
C GLY A 355 -14.50 -11.21 7.70
N GLY A 356 -13.51 -12.10 7.62
CA GLY A 356 -12.11 -11.83 7.92
C GLY A 356 -11.50 -12.64 9.08
N TYR A 357 -10.25 -12.29 9.41
CA TYR A 357 -9.40 -12.95 10.43
C TYR A 357 -9.76 -12.60 11.88
N VAL A 358 -10.76 -11.72 12.07
CA VAL A 358 -11.38 -11.44 13.36
C VAL A 358 -12.58 -12.38 13.53
N GLY A 359 -12.67 -13.09 14.66
CA GLY A 359 -13.66 -14.14 14.90
C GLY A 359 -15.10 -13.62 14.89
N GLY A 360 -16.00 -14.33 14.18
CA GLY A 360 -17.40 -13.93 13.98
C GLY A 360 -18.45 -14.61 14.86
N ASN A 361 -18.16 -15.75 15.49
CA ASN A 361 -19.09 -16.41 16.44
C ASN A 361 -18.86 -15.98 17.90
N GLU A 362 -17.97 -15.01 18.09
CA GLU A 362 -17.60 -14.40 19.35
C GLU A 362 -18.21 -13.00 19.51
N GLY A 363 -19.23 -12.67 18.69
CA GLY A 363 -20.00 -11.43 18.78
C GLY A 363 -20.83 -11.27 20.07
N ARG A 364 -20.73 -12.25 20.99
CA ARG A 364 -21.25 -12.16 22.35
C ARG A 364 -20.28 -12.60 23.46
N GLU A 365 -19.12 -13.20 23.14
CA GLU A 365 -18.19 -13.69 24.18
C GLU A 365 -16.68 -13.58 23.87
N GLY A 366 -16.24 -13.27 22.64
CA GLY A 366 -14.80 -13.22 22.31
C GLY A 366 -14.30 -11.97 21.58
N GLY A 367 -15.21 -11.16 21.03
CA GLY A 367 -14.97 -9.71 20.95
C GLY A 367 -14.87 -9.10 22.36
N GLU A 368 -15.49 -9.77 23.33
CA GLU A 368 -15.47 -9.47 24.75
C GLU A 368 -14.13 -9.87 25.41
N ALA A 369 -13.51 -10.98 25.01
CA ALA A 369 -12.30 -11.48 25.67
C ALA A 369 -10.99 -10.75 25.34
N VAL A 370 -10.92 -9.93 24.28
CA VAL A 370 -9.71 -9.15 23.93
C VAL A 370 -9.91 -7.62 24.05
N MET A 371 -11.16 -7.14 24.11
CA MET A 371 -11.48 -5.71 24.29
C MET A 371 -12.36 -5.39 25.51
N MET A 372 -12.79 -6.38 26.32
CA MET A 372 -13.74 -6.16 27.42
C MET A 372 -13.21 -6.71 28.75
N GLN A 373 -12.04 -6.21 29.13
CA GLN A 373 -11.70 -6.04 30.55
C GLN A 373 -11.66 -4.54 30.92
N ASP A 374 -12.41 -3.71 30.21
CA ASP A 374 -12.50 -2.26 30.43
C ASP A 374 -13.84 -1.80 31.05
N LEU A 375 -14.75 -2.71 31.41
CA LEU A 375 -15.96 -2.38 32.18
C LEU A 375 -16.17 -3.38 33.32
N GLY A 376 -15.62 -3.06 34.48
CA GLY A 376 -15.92 -3.74 35.73
C GLY A 376 -15.95 -2.76 36.90
N GLY A 377 -17.16 -2.35 37.32
CA GLY A 377 -17.35 -1.67 38.60
C GLY A 377 -18.66 -0.88 38.77
N ALA A 378 -19.68 -1.55 39.31
CA ALA A 378 -20.74 -1.08 40.23
C ALA A 378 -21.67 0.11 39.86
N GLY A 379 -22.98 -0.15 39.84
CA GLY A 379 -24.03 0.86 39.93
C GLY A 379 -25.43 0.31 39.68
N GLU A 380 -26.35 0.51 40.63
CA GLU A 380 -27.69 -0.08 40.76
C GLU A 380 -28.78 0.44 39.78
N ARG A 381 -29.77 -0.43 39.54
CA ARG A 381 -31.22 -0.25 39.32
C ARG A 381 -31.76 0.83 38.35
N GLY A 382 -32.59 0.34 37.43
CA GLY A 382 -33.95 0.86 37.20
C GLY A 382 -34.21 1.46 35.81
N GLY A 383 -35.19 0.91 35.08
CA GLY A 383 -35.80 1.57 33.92
C GLY A 383 -36.18 0.61 32.79
N GLU A 384 -37.46 0.25 32.74
CA GLU A 384 -38.11 -0.50 31.66
C GLU A 384 -37.96 0.21 30.30
N GLY A 385 -37.59 -0.55 29.26
CA GLY A 385 -37.47 -0.08 27.89
C GLY A 385 -38.39 -0.87 26.96
N TYR A 386 -39.44 -0.21 26.49
CA TYR A 386 -40.37 -0.66 25.46
C TYR A 386 -39.64 -1.06 24.16
N GLY A 387 -39.82 -2.31 23.74
CA GLY A 387 -39.38 -2.79 22.43
C GLY A 387 -40.43 -2.51 21.36
N HIS A 388 -40.18 -1.53 20.49
CA HIS A 388 -40.97 -1.30 19.29
C HIS A 388 -40.39 -2.13 18.15
N GLY A 389 -41.05 -3.23 17.81
CA GLY A 389 -40.80 -4.00 16.60
C GLY A 389 -41.30 -3.24 15.37
N LEU A 390 -40.56 -3.36 14.27
CA LEU A 390 -41.00 -2.96 12.93
C LEU A 390 -40.88 -4.18 12.03
N ASP A 391 -41.93 -5.01 12.04
CA ASP A 391 -42.22 -5.97 10.99
C ASP A 391 -43.08 -5.26 9.93
N GLY A 392 -42.68 -5.38 8.66
CA GLY A 392 -43.39 -4.79 7.54
C GLY A 392 -42.97 -5.41 6.21
N ALA A 393 -43.47 -6.62 5.93
CA ALA A 393 -43.52 -7.17 4.58
C ALA A 393 -44.88 -7.88 4.39
N GLY A 394 -45.67 -7.38 3.43
CA GLY A 394 -47.01 -7.87 3.05
C GLY A 394 -47.00 -9.29 2.47
N GLU A 395 -48.02 -10.10 2.76
CA GLU A 395 -49.19 -10.44 1.90
C GLU A 395 -48.82 -11.22 0.61
N PHE A 396 -49.42 -12.35 0.19
CA PHE A 396 -50.64 -13.10 0.57
C PHE A 396 -50.65 -14.49 -0.17
N ASN A 397 -51.35 -15.49 0.42
CA ASN A 397 -51.95 -16.75 -0.12
C ASN A 397 -51.06 -17.85 -0.76
N ASN A 398 -51.16 -19.14 -0.43
CA ASN A 398 -52.36 -20.01 -0.30
C ASN A 398 -52.03 -21.31 0.50
N PRO A 399 -53.02 -22.06 1.04
CA PRO A 399 -52.81 -23.16 1.97
C PRO A 399 -52.97 -24.57 1.36
N ALA A 400 -52.26 -25.55 1.94
CA ALA A 400 -52.48 -27.01 1.96
C ALA A 400 -51.10 -27.70 1.89
N GLY A 401 -50.73 -28.72 2.66
CA GLY A 401 -51.39 -29.55 3.64
C GLY A 401 -50.41 -30.67 4.02
N ARG A 402 -50.59 -31.22 5.22
CA ARG A 402 -50.13 -32.57 5.68
C ARG A 402 -48.66 -32.98 5.43
N GLY A 403 -47.92 -33.02 6.53
CA GLY A 403 -47.76 -34.30 7.24
C GLY A 403 -46.41 -35.02 7.13
N ARG A 404 -45.95 -35.39 8.34
CA ARG A 404 -45.21 -36.61 8.71
C ARG A 404 -43.67 -36.51 8.76
N ASP A 405 -43.22 -36.48 10.01
CA ASP A 405 -41.97 -37.07 10.51
C ASP A 405 -41.74 -38.48 9.96
N ARG A 406 -40.49 -38.81 9.65
CA ARG A 406 -39.65 -39.74 10.45
C ARG A 406 -38.50 -40.33 9.63
N ASP A 407 -37.31 -40.13 10.19
CA ASP A 407 -36.35 -41.15 10.60
C ASP A 407 -35.68 -42.11 9.60
N THR A 408 -34.36 -42.16 9.80
CA THR A 408 -33.47 -43.33 9.87
C THR A 408 -32.89 -43.87 8.56
N VAL A 409 -31.57 -43.74 8.33
CA VAL A 409 -30.41 -44.54 8.82
C VAL A 409 -29.92 -45.45 7.67
N GLY A 410 -28.63 -45.40 7.36
CA GLY A 410 -27.96 -46.44 6.58
C GLY A 410 -26.83 -45.94 5.69
N ALA A 411 -25.63 -45.80 6.26
CA ALA A 411 -24.36 -45.96 5.54
C ALA A 411 -24.20 -47.44 5.08
N PRO A 412 -23.14 -47.92 4.36
CA PRO A 412 -21.82 -47.29 4.13
C PRO A 412 -21.10 -47.67 2.79
N VAL A 413 -19.80 -47.26 2.67
CA VAL A 413 -18.69 -47.82 1.84
C VAL A 413 -18.75 -47.61 0.31
N ALA A 414 -17.91 -46.71 -0.27
CA ALA A 414 -16.59 -46.92 -0.93
C ALA A 414 -16.66 -47.89 -2.15
N THR A 415 -16.20 -47.57 -3.36
CA THR A 415 -14.83 -47.21 -3.79
C THR A 415 -14.79 -46.82 -5.28
N ALA A 416 -13.84 -45.94 -5.63
CA ALA A 416 -12.97 -45.89 -6.82
C ALA A 416 -13.50 -45.97 -8.28
N ASP A 417 -12.88 -45.10 -9.08
CA ASP A 417 -12.62 -45.12 -10.53
C ASP A 417 -13.79 -44.96 -11.52
N GLU A 418 -13.80 -43.83 -12.23
CA GLU A 418 -13.64 -43.87 -13.70
C GLU A 418 -13.19 -42.50 -14.25
N PHE A 419 -12.04 -42.51 -14.92
CA PHE A 419 -11.54 -41.44 -15.76
C PHE A 419 -11.82 -41.86 -17.21
N GLU A 420 -12.14 -40.86 -18.05
CA GLU A 420 -12.01 -40.88 -19.51
C GLU A 420 -13.17 -41.48 -20.34
N LEU A 421 -13.90 -40.61 -21.05
CA LEU A 421 -14.09 -40.65 -22.52
C LEU A 421 -15.28 -39.78 -22.92
N LEU A 422 -15.04 -38.73 -23.72
CA LEU A 422 -15.43 -38.71 -25.15
C LEU A 422 -15.04 -37.39 -25.82
N ARG A 423 -14.14 -37.54 -26.80
CA ARG A 423 -13.86 -36.62 -27.90
C ARG A 423 -15.01 -36.60 -28.92
N ARG A 424 -15.22 -35.43 -29.54
CA ARG A 424 -15.46 -35.13 -30.98
C ARG A 424 -16.46 -33.97 -31.10
N GLY A 425 -16.06 -32.85 -31.69
CA GLY A 425 -16.30 -32.53 -33.12
C GLY A 425 -17.53 -31.58 -33.15
N ASP A 426 -17.59 -30.44 -33.83
CA ASP A 426 -17.00 -30.07 -35.11
C ASP A 426 -16.79 -28.55 -35.23
N GLN A 427 -15.96 -28.21 -36.21
CA GLN A 427 -15.68 -26.88 -36.74
C GLN A 427 -16.81 -26.39 -37.66
N GLU A 428 -16.90 -25.06 -37.79
CA GLU A 428 -17.15 -24.23 -39.01
C GLU A 428 -17.76 -22.90 -38.52
N GLY A 429 -17.39 -21.69 -38.97
CA GLY A 429 -16.54 -21.22 -40.03
C GLY A 429 -17.03 -19.81 -40.45
N TYR A 430 -16.11 -18.85 -40.57
CA TYR A 430 -16.17 -17.60 -41.36
C TYR A 430 -17.18 -16.49 -41.03
N ARG A 431 -16.70 -15.25 -40.79
CA ARG A 431 -16.43 -14.22 -41.84
C ARG A 431 -16.05 -12.85 -41.24
N GLU A 432 -14.95 -12.26 -41.72
CA GLU A 432 -14.54 -10.85 -41.52
C GLU A 432 -15.22 -9.93 -42.54
N ASP A 433 -15.48 -8.69 -42.09
CA ASP A 433 -15.51 -7.39 -42.80
C ASP A 433 -16.38 -6.46 -41.90
N ALA A 434 -16.23 -5.15 -41.74
CA ALA A 434 -15.24 -4.12 -42.04
C ALA A 434 -15.94 -2.79 -41.67
N ARG A 435 -15.23 -1.85 -41.05
CA ARG A 435 -15.38 -0.38 -41.16
C ARG A 435 -16.59 0.40 -40.58
N ASP A 436 -16.18 1.49 -39.91
CA ASP A 436 -16.71 2.86 -39.86
C ASP A 436 -18.05 3.14 -39.15
N GLU A 437 -17.98 3.87 -38.02
CA GLU A 437 -18.35 5.30 -37.92
C GLU A 437 -18.69 5.70 -36.47
N VAL A 438 -18.08 6.80 -36.05
CA VAL A 438 -18.36 7.58 -34.84
C VAL A 438 -19.56 8.49 -35.11
N PRO A 439 -20.41 8.79 -34.11
CA PRO A 439 -21.06 10.09 -34.08
C PRO A 439 -20.76 10.85 -32.78
N VAL A 440 -20.23 12.06 -32.96
CA VAL A 440 -20.08 13.12 -31.96
C VAL A 440 -21.24 14.12 -32.11
N SER A 441 -21.61 14.75 -30.97
CA SER A 441 -22.30 16.05 -30.81
C SER A 441 -23.84 16.07 -30.77
N PRO A 442 -24.50 17.07 -30.11
CA PRO A 442 -24.07 18.48 -30.06
C PRO A 442 -24.10 19.23 -28.72
N ILE A 443 -23.22 20.23 -28.70
CA ILE A 443 -23.16 21.40 -27.82
C ILE A 443 -24.42 22.26 -28.01
N HIS A 444 -25.02 22.68 -26.90
CA HIS A 444 -26.08 23.68 -26.88
C HIS A 444 -25.48 25.06 -26.53
N GLN A 445 -25.48 25.99 -27.49
CA GLN A 445 -25.27 27.41 -27.24
C GLN A 445 -26.52 28.18 -27.66
N SER A 446 -26.92 29.16 -26.85
CA SER A 446 -27.73 30.31 -27.28
C SER A 446 -27.45 31.50 -26.33
N PRO A 447 -27.71 32.77 -26.75
CA PRO A 447 -26.76 33.87 -26.61
C PRO A 447 -27.25 35.05 -25.76
N ARG A 448 -26.35 35.99 -25.37
CA ARG A 448 -26.63 37.45 -25.39
C ARG A 448 -25.42 38.37 -25.09
N ARG A 449 -25.16 39.20 -26.11
CA ARG A 449 -24.88 40.66 -26.11
C ARG A 449 -23.54 41.26 -25.65
N VAL A 450 -22.82 41.62 -26.71
CA VAL A 450 -21.82 42.68 -26.98
C VAL A 450 -22.12 44.06 -26.35
N ARG A 451 -21.03 44.70 -25.88
CA ARG A 451 -20.65 46.11 -26.12
C ARG A 451 -19.11 46.16 -25.96
N GLY A 452 -18.29 46.25 -27.02
CA GLY A 452 -17.86 47.49 -27.71
C GLY A 452 -17.02 48.33 -26.74
N GLU A 453 -15.71 48.56 -26.89
CA GLU A 453 -14.92 49.13 -28.01
C GLU A 453 -13.43 48.70 -27.82
N GLU A 454 -12.70 48.25 -28.86
CA GLU A 454 -11.73 49.04 -29.68
C GLU A 454 -10.66 49.76 -28.82
N THR A 455 -9.34 49.64 -28.98
CA THR A 455 -8.40 49.37 -30.09
C THR A 455 -7.04 49.05 -29.44
N GLY A 456 -6.15 48.23 -30.00
CA GLY A 456 -5.12 48.71 -30.92
C GLY A 456 -3.85 47.88 -30.75
N TYR A 457 -3.31 47.45 -31.87
CA TYR A 457 -2.03 46.75 -32.05
C TYR A 457 -0.84 47.61 -31.60
N GLU A 458 0.22 47.01 -31.05
CA GLU A 458 1.55 47.09 -31.67
C GLU A 458 2.58 46.17 -30.99
N ALA A 459 3.35 45.51 -31.86
CA ALA A 459 4.50 44.70 -31.54
C ALA A 459 5.76 45.58 -31.42
N TYR A 460 6.71 45.22 -30.57
CA TYR A 460 8.09 45.68 -30.73
C TYR A 460 9.10 44.55 -30.55
N ARG A 461 9.74 44.25 -31.68
CA ARG A 461 10.98 43.50 -31.83
C ARG A 461 12.11 44.57 -31.90
N GLY A 462 13.19 44.39 -31.16
CA GLY A 462 14.34 45.29 -31.25
C GLY A 462 15.61 44.63 -30.71
N GLN A 463 16.48 44.22 -31.63
CA GLN A 463 17.88 43.88 -31.39
C GLN A 463 18.73 45.15 -31.17
N ALA A 464 19.91 44.93 -30.57
CA ALA A 464 21.20 45.60 -30.77
C ALA A 464 21.72 46.38 -29.56
N SER A 465 22.77 45.82 -28.94
CA SER A 465 24.11 46.43 -28.77
C SER A 465 25.09 45.33 -28.37
#